data_AF-A0A1Q7V275-F1
#
_entry.id   AF-A0A1Q7V275-F1
#
_cell.length_a   1.000
_cell.length_b   1.000
_cell.length_c   1.000
_cell.angle_alpha   90.00
_cell.angle_beta   90.00
_cell.angle_gamma   90.00
#
_symmetry.space_group_name_H-M   'P 1'
#
loop_
_entity.id
_entity.type
_entity.pdbx_description
1 polymer ?
#
loop_
_entity_poly.entity_id
_entity_poly.type
_entity_poly.pdbx_seq_one_letter_code
_entity_poly.pdbx_strand_id
1 'polypeptide(L)'
;MKTYYLRRHEDVSGNSGCGRVAQVAEFDDGAAVLHWNRGANTSGVSSTELFASVSDLLRVHGHEGRSVLEPIAREDVADANAETADVTVKAA
;
A
#
# COMPACT_ATOMS: atom_id res chain seq x y z
N MET A 1 8.47 -8.42 10.07
CA MET A 1 7.86 -7.49 9.10
C MET A 1 6.41 -7.21 9.47
N LYS A 2 5.98 -5.94 9.41
CA LYS A 2 4.59 -5.49 9.61
C LYS A 2 4.05 -4.86 8.34
N THR A 3 2.74 -4.93 8.13
CA THR A 3 2.08 -4.40 6.93
C THR A 3 0.91 -3.49 7.31
N TYR A 4 0.77 -2.39 6.58
CA TYR A 4 -0.23 -1.36 6.83
C TYR A 4 -0.85 -0.86 5.52
N TYR A 5 -2.08 -0.36 5.58
CA TYR A 5 -2.58 0.60 4.62
C TYR A 5 -2.19 2.01 5.07
N LEU A 6 -1.78 2.86 4.14
CA LEU A 6 -1.79 4.30 4.38
C LEU A 6 -3.22 4.80 4.11
N ARG A 7 -3.96 5.12 5.18
CA ARG A 7 -5.29 5.71 5.07
C ARG A 7 -5.23 7.22 5.13
N ARG A 8 -5.72 7.86 4.09
CA ARG A 8 -5.86 9.31 3.99
C ARG A 8 -7.27 9.74 4.35
N HIS A 9 -7.42 10.56 5.37
CA HIS A 9 -8.69 11.13 5.82
C HIS A 9 -9.06 12.39 5.05
N GLU A 10 -8.06 13.20 4.70
CA GLU A 10 -8.24 14.47 4.01
C GLU A 10 -7.20 14.63 2.90
N ASP A 11 -7.68 14.92 1.68
CA ASP A 11 -6.83 15.25 0.54
C ASP A 11 -6.64 16.77 0.41
N VAL A 12 -5.69 17.29 1.16
CA VAL A 12 -5.27 18.70 1.09
C VAL A 12 -4.70 19.10 -0.27
N SER A 13 -4.29 18.14 -1.11
CA SER A 13 -3.72 18.41 -2.43
C SER A 13 -4.77 18.48 -3.55
N GLY A 14 -5.94 17.88 -3.33
CA GLY A 14 -6.97 17.69 -4.36
C GLY A 14 -6.60 16.69 -5.48
N ASN A 15 -5.42 16.08 -5.42
CA ASN A 15 -4.90 15.17 -6.45
C ASN A 15 -4.84 13.71 -6.02
N SER A 16 -4.87 13.43 -4.73
CA SER A 16 -4.39 12.16 -4.17
C SER A 16 -5.50 11.31 -3.55
N GLY A 17 -6.72 11.82 -3.49
CA GLY A 17 -7.90 11.13 -2.98
C GLY A 17 -7.86 10.85 -1.47
N CYS A 18 -8.96 10.32 -0.96
CA CYS A 18 -9.10 9.83 0.42
C CYS A 18 -9.29 8.31 0.44
N GLY A 19 -9.12 7.69 1.60
CA GLY A 19 -9.23 6.24 1.81
C GLY A 19 -7.88 5.54 1.84
N ARG A 20 -7.85 4.24 1.51
CA ARG A 20 -6.62 3.43 1.48
C ARG A 20 -5.86 3.70 0.18
N VAL A 21 -4.97 4.68 0.23
CA VAL A 21 -4.30 5.23 -0.95
C VAL A 21 -2.99 4.52 -1.29
N ALA A 22 -2.42 3.79 -0.33
CA ALA A 22 -1.19 3.03 -0.51
C ALA A 22 -1.10 1.85 0.48
N GLN A 23 -0.15 0.96 0.22
CA GLN A 23 0.27 -0.11 1.12
C GLN A 23 1.68 0.20 1.64
N VAL A 24 1.96 -0.19 2.88
CA VAL A 24 3.25 -0.02 3.54
C VAL A 24 3.71 -1.35 4.11
N ALA A 25 4.97 -1.69 3.89
CA ALA A 25 5.67 -2.76 4.60
C ALA A 25 6.81 -2.15 5.43
N GLU A 26 6.86 -2.50 6.70
CA GLU A 26 7.92 -2.14 7.65
C GLU A 26 8.75 -3.39 7.96
N PHE A 27 10.04 -3.30 7.65
CA PHE A 27 11.04 -4.34 7.94
C PHE A 27 11.43 -4.31 9.42
N ASP A 28 12.07 -5.39 9.88
CA ASP A 28 12.40 -5.55 11.30
C ASP A 28 13.51 -4.59 11.78
N ASP A 29 14.26 -3.99 10.86
CA ASP A 29 15.22 -2.91 11.12
C ASP A 29 14.58 -1.51 11.11
N GLY A 30 13.27 -1.42 10.89
CA GLY A 30 12.50 -0.18 10.83
C GLY A 30 12.40 0.44 9.44
N ALA A 31 13.17 -0.02 8.45
CA ALA A 31 13.07 0.46 7.08
C ALA A 31 11.67 0.19 6.51
N ALA A 32 11.21 1.05 5.62
CA ALA A 32 9.84 0.98 5.10
C ALA A 32 9.77 1.11 3.58
N VAL A 33 8.85 0.36 2.98
CA VAL A 33 8.45 0.51 1.58
C VAL A 33 7.03 1.00 1.53
N LEU A 34 6.77 2.03 0.72
CA LEU A 34 5.45 2.53 0.40
C LEU A 34 5.13 2.19 -1.06
N HIS A 35 3.97 1.60 -1.32
CA HIS A 35 3.47 1.34 -2.66
C HIS A 35 2.13 2.04 -2.86
N TRP A 36 2.09 3.03 -3.76
CA TRP A 36 0.87 3.76 -4.08
C TRP A 36 -0.07 2.91 -4.92
N ASN A 37 -1.33 2.83 -4.49
CA ASN A 37 -2.35 2.08 -5.21
C ASN A 37 -2.64 2.77 -6.55
N ARG A 38 -2.68 1.99 -7.63
CA ARG A 38 -3.12 2.48 -8.94
C ARG A 38 -4.53 3.06 -8.82
N GLY A 39 -4.75 4.25 -9.36
CA GLY A 39 -6.05 4.92 -9.34
C GLY A 39 -6.42 5.59 -8.01
N ALA A 40 -5.55 5.53 -6.99
CA ALA A 40 -5.75 6.34 -5.79
C ALA A 40 -5.50 7.84 -6.04
N ASN A 41 -4.73 8.19 -7.07
CA ASN A 41 -4.48 9.56 -7.50
C ASN A 41 -5.12 9.86 -8.86
N THR A 42 -5.25 11.15 -9.18
CA THR A 42 -5.82 11.65 -10.44
C THR A 42 -5.02 11.28 -11.69
N SER A 43 -3.73 10.95 -11.54
CA SER A 43 -2.87 10.54 -12.65
C SER A 43 -3.04 9.06 -13.02
N GLY A 44 -3.69 8.26 -12.17
CA GLY A 44 -3.88 6.82 -12.41
C GLY A 44 -2.58 6.00 -12.41
N VAL A 45 -1.48 6.58 -11.94
CA VAL A 45 -0.16 5.95 -11.89
C VAL A 45 0.12 5.39 -10.49
N SER A 46 0.86 4.30 -10.44
CA SER A 46 1.40 3.71 -9.21
C SER A 46 2.91 3.96 -9.14
N SER A 47 3.44 4.18 -7.95
CA SER A 47 4.88 4.26 -7.69
C SER A 47 5.22 3.55 -6.38
N THR A 48 6.50 3.21 -6.23
CA THR A 48 7.04 2.60 -5.02
C THR A 48 8.18 3.45 -4.49
N GLU A 49 8.18 3.72 -3.19
CA GLU A 49 9.16 4.55 -2.51
C GLU A 49 9.78 3.78 -1.34
N LEU A 50 11.06 4.06 -1.05
CA LEU A 50 11.83 3.45 0.02
C LEU A 50 12.21 4.51 1.05
N PHE A 51 12.06 4.18 2.33
CA PHE A 51 12.37 5.05 3.46
C PHE A 51 13.26 4.31 4.47
N ALA A 52 14.16 5.05 5.11
CA ALA A 52 15.01 4.52 6.17
C ALA A 52 14.22 4.16 7.43
N SER A 53 13.06 4.80 7.64
CA SER A 53 12.15 4.49 8.75
C SER A 53 10.69 4.77 8.42
N VAL A 54 9.76 4.12 9.13
CA VAL A 54 8.33 4.51 9.10
C VAL A 54 8.11 5.95 9.55
N SER A 55 8.94 6.45 10.47
CA SER A 55 8.88 7.84 10.91
C SER A 55 9.17 8.82 9.77
N ASP A 56 10.18 8.54 8.93
CA ASP A 56 10.49 9.37 7.77
C ASP A 56 9.37 9.34 6.73
N LEU A 57 8.80 8.16 6.48
CA LEU A 57 7.62 8.00 5.63
C LEU A 57 6.47 8.90 6.12
N LEU A 58 6.13 8.84 7.41
CA LEU A 58 5.04 9.65 7.98
C LEU A 58 5.39 11.14 8.05
N ARG A 59 6.67 11.50 8.15
CA ARG A 59 7.10 12.90 8.09
C ARG A 59 6.82 13.51 6.71
N VAL A 60 6.95 12.73 5.64
CA VAL A 60 6.65 13.18 4.27
C VAL A 60 5.15 13.03 3.96
N HIS A 61 4.57 11.87 4.26
CA HIS A 61 3.25 11.45 3.76
C HIS A 61 2.13 11.45 4.81
N GLY A 62 2.44 11.70 6.10
CA GLY A 62 1.47 11.71 7.20
C GLY A 62 0.59 12.96 7.25
N HIS A 63 1.05 14.07 6.65
CA HIS A 63 0.27 15.32 6.47
C HIS A 63 -0.39 15.81 7.78
N GLU A 64 0.39 15.89 8.88
CA GLU A 64 -0.07 16.29 10.22
C GLU A 64 -1.19 15.40 10.79
N GLY A 65 -1.16 14.10 10.48
CA GLY A 65 -2.17 13.13 10.94
C GLY A 65 -3.37 12.99 10.01
N ARG A 66 -3.40 13.71 8.88
CA ARG A 66 -4.42 13.50 7.84
C ARG A 66 -4.21 12.19 7.08
N SER A 67 -3.02 11.61 7.14
CA SER A 67 -2.77 10.23 6.70
C SER A 67 -2.16 9.42 7.84
N VAL A 68 -2.70 8.22 8.07
CA VAL A 68 -2.32 7.33 9.17
C VAL A 68 -2.08 5.91 8.67
N LEU A 69 -1.33 5.11 9.44
CA LEU A 69 -1.13 3.70 9.14
C LEU A 69 -2.22 2.85 9.82
N GLU A 70 -2.94 2.07 9.02
CA GLU A 70 -3.87 1.05 9.49
C GLU A 70 -3.26 -0.34 9.32
N PRO A 71 -3.12 -1.17 10.37
CA PRO A 71 -2.61 -2.53 10.23
C PRO A 71 -3.42 -3.36 9.23
N ILE A 72 -2.73 -4.13 8.39
CA ILE A 72 -3.36 -5.11 7.49
C ILE A 72 -3.40 -6.45 8.24
N ALA A 73 -4.60 -6.98 8.48
CA ALA A 73 -4.74 -8.33 9.02
C ALA A 73 -4.41 -9.35 7.91
N ARG A 74 -3.93 -10.53 8.30
CA ARG A 74 -3.54 -11.58 7.34
C ARG A 74 -4.69 -12.01 6.43
N GLU A 75 -5.92 -11.87 6.91
CA GLU A 75 -7.18 -12.13 6.19
C GLU A 75 -7.56 -11.03 5.17
N ASP A 76 -7.00 -9.83 5.28
CA ASP A 76 -7.25 -8.70 4.37
C ASP A 76 -6.36 -8.77 3.10
N VAL A 77 -5.33 -9.61 3.10
CA VAL A 77 -4.51 -9.88 1.92
C VAL A 77 -5.23 -10.95 1.10
N ALA A 78 -6.17 -10.53 0.25
CA ALA A 78 -6.72 -11.43 -0.75
C ALA A 78 -5.57 -12.01 -1.57
N ASP A 79 -5.54 -13.34 -1.76
CA ASP A 79 -4.54 -14.05 -2.56
C ASP A 79 -4.61 -13.60 -4.03
N ALA A 80 -4.03 -12.45 -4.34
CA ALA A 80 -4.04 -11.83 -5.67
C ALA A 80 -3.25 -12.65 -6.72
N ASN A 81 -2.66 -13.79 -6.34
CA ASN A 81 -1.89 -14.69 -7.20
C ASN A 81 -2.44 -16.13 -7.25
N ALA A 82 -3.64 -16.40 -6.71
CA ALA A 82 -4.28 -17.71 -6.84
C ALA A 82 -5.02 -17.84 -8.18
N GLU A 83 -4.33 -17.70 -9.31
CA GLU A 83 -4.88 -18.12 -10.60
C GLU A 83 -3.78 -18.68 -11.52
N THR A 84 -4.12 -19.81 -12.16
CA THR A 84 -3.33 -20.61 -13.13
C THR A 84 -2.39 -21.69 -12.59
N ALA A 85 -2.94 -22.72 -11.95
CA ALA A 85 -2.33 -24.05 -11.97
C ALA A 85 -3.39 -25.17 -11.89
N ASP A 86 -4.18 -25.35 -12.95
CA ASP A 86 -4.55 -26.69 -13.45
C ASP A 86 -5.32 -26.59 -14.79
N VAL A 87 -4.60 -26.67 -15.91
CA VAL A 87 -5.18 -27.20 -17.16
C VAL A 87 -4.31 -28.39 -17.53
N THR A 88 -4.53 -29.51 -16.84
CA THR A 88 -3.99 -30.79 -17.27
C THR A 88 -4.73 -31.26 -18.53
N VAL A 89 -4.01 -31.30 -19.63
CA VAL A 89 -4.39 -31.85 -20.93
C VAL A 89 -4.84 -33.30 -20.78
N LYS A 90 -6.12 -33.61 -21.07
CA LYS A 90 -6.53 -34.96 -21.46
C LYS A 90 -6.37 -35.09 -22.96
N ALA A 91 -5.27 -35.73 -23.38
CA ALA A 91 -5.11 -36.22 -24.73
C ALA A 91 -6.14 -37.33 -24.99
N ALA A 92 -6.82 -37.24 -26.13
CA ALA A 92 -7.66 -38.29 -26.70
C ALA A 92 -6.84 -39.18 -27.64
#